data_AF-A0A261A5M5-F1
#
_entry.id   AF-A0A261A5M5-F1
#
_cell.length_a   1.000
_cell.length_b   1.000
_cell.length_c   1.000
_cell.angle_alpha   90.00
_cell.angle_beta   90.00
_cell.angle_gamma   90.00
#
_symmetry.space_group_name_H-M   'P 1'
#
loop_
_entity.id
_entity.type
_entity.pdbx_description
1 polymer ?
#
loop_
_entity_poly.entity_id
_entity_poly.type
_entity_poly.pdbx_seq_one_letter_code
_entity_poly.pdbx_strand_id
1 'polypeptide(L)'
;MYKYISISLGANSLCVKLNDKKRVEYQKDTDNSCVIWRPGQPDIKKRAGYVETALKDMLYSLRFLNIRTQKLIIDLEKDAPLGYLHRLAEYFPKRFFAVRIAISICKKTDCPKILELMEPGFLEEIFIEHQTRVCVSNWADSIYELEQWKQATRADTSDYIKLDCKQLRHYYHLKHFEVILNDFTMEQAVIIRDTLASLPQFETCQIFVPGLNASSLKTVWALEEHSGTYRNAISLCKAASRDSRYEHLCRPPLLQILRFVEGNTSAPSEYTD
;
A
#
# COMPACT_ATOMS: atom_id res chain seq x y z
N MET A 1 16.80 -14.06 5.21
CA MET A 1 15.76 -13.08 4.81
C MET A 1 14.63 -13.15 5.83
N TYR A 2 14.21 -12.03 6.39
CA TYR A 2 13.08 -11.96 7.33
C TYR A 2 11.76 -12.11 6.57
N LYS A 3 10.75 -12.68 7.20
CA LYS A 3 9.40 -12.79 6.63
C LYS A 3 8.73 -11.42 6.60
N TYR A 4 8.85 -10.66 7.68
CA TYR A 4 8.42 -9.27 7.67
C TYR A 4 9.20 -8.42 8.67
N ILE A 5 9.29 -7.14 8.36
CA ILE A 5 9.75 -6.08 9.24
C ILE A 5 8.64 -5.04 9.29
N SER A 6 8.25 -4.63 10.49
CA SER A 6 7.24 -3.59 10.69
C SER A 6 7.81 -2.48 11.55
N ILE A 7 7.60 -1.25 11.12
CA ILE A 7 7.99 -0.03 11.81
C ILE A 7 6.72 0.80 11.99
N SER A 8 6.28 0.98 13.23
CA SER A 8 5.17 1.88 13.58
C SER A 8 5.72 3.14 14.23
N LEU A 9 5.27 4.29 13.76
CA LEU A 9 5.71 5.63 14.15
C LEU A 9 4.52 6.38 14.73
N GLY A 10 4.47 6.57 16.05
CA GLY A 10 3.47 7.37 16.76
C GLY A 10 4.03 8.66 17.35
N ALA A 11 3.20 9.52 17.95
CA ALA A 11 3.69 10.77 18.54
C ALA A 11 4.54 10.56 19.79
N ASN A 12 4.29 9.46 20.51
CA ASN A 12 4.93 9.14 21.78
C ASN A 12 5.62 7.76 21.78
N SER A 13 5.59 7.04 20.67
CA SER A 13 6.17 5.71 20.58
C SER A 13 6.74 5.42 19.19
N LEU A 14 7.73 4.54 19.15
CA LEU A 14 8.21 3.91 17.93
C LEU A 14 8.35 2.42 18.20
N CYS A 15 7.78 1.60 17.33
CA CYS A 15 7.81 0.14 17.49
C CYS A 15 8.48 -0.50 16.28
N VAL A 16 9.47 -1.37 16.51
CA VAL A 16 10.10 -2.19 15.47
C VAL A 16 9.81 -3.65 15.76
N LYS A 17 9.24 -4.36 14.79
CA LYS A 17 8.97 -5.80 14.86
C LYS A 17 9.71 -6.53 13.75
N LEU A 18 10.43 -7.57 14.11
CA LEU A 18 11.13 -8.49 13.21
C LEU A 18 10.51 -9.88 13.32
N ASN A 19 9.76 -10.29 12.31
CA ASN A 19 8.89 -11.48 12.36
C ASN A 19 7.99 -11.47 13.62
N ASP A 20 7.46 -12.63 13.99
CA ASP A 20 6.53 -12.78 15.12
C ASP A 20 7.20 -12.83 16.51
N LYS A 21 8.53 -12.67 16.58
CA LYS A 21 9.29 -13.03 17.81
C LYS A 21 10.09 -11.90 18.44
N LYS A 22 10.55 -10.90 17.67
CA LYS A 22 11.39 -9.82 18.19
C LYS A 22 10.68 -8.49 18.00
N ARG A 23 10.17 -7.93 19.10
CA ARG A 23 9.59 -6.58 19.16
C ARG A 23 10.47 -5.73 20.06
N VAL A 24 10.76 -4.51 19.64
CA VAL A 24 11.36 -3.49 20.49
C VAL A 24 10.48 -2.26 20.38
N GLU A 25 10.11 -1.71 21.53
CA GLU A 25 9.30 -0.50 21.60
C GLU A 25 10.07 0.59 22.34
N TYR A 26 9.98 1.80 21.80
CA TYR A 26 10.66 2.99 22.28
C TYR A 26 9.58 3.99 22.64
N GLN A 27 9.37 4.26 23.92
CA GLN A 27 8.34 5.17 24.40
C GLN A 27 8.96 6.46 24.93
N LYS A 28 8.27 7.57 24.69
CA LYS A 28 8.56 8.87 25.25
C LYS A 28 8.15 8.89 26.73
N ASP A 29 9.08 9.24 27.61
CA ASP A 29 8.79 9.50 29.01
C ASP A 29 8.52 11.01 29.26
N THR A 30 7.99 11.32 30.44
CA THR A 30 7.63 12.66 30.93
C THR A 30 8.78 13.69 30.86
N ASP A 31 10.03 13.25 31.01
CA ASP A 31 11.25 14.06 30.95
C ASP A 31 11.85 14.13 29.52
N ASN A 32 11.08 13.76 28.48
CA ASN A 32 11.53 13.57 27.10
C ASN A 32 12.60 12.48 26.90
N SER A 33 12.87 11.67 27.92
CA SER A 33 13.75 10.51 27.79
C SER A 33 13.06 9.35 27.07
N CYS A 34 13.82 8.30 26.78
CA CYS A 34 13.33 7.10 26.10
C CYS A 34 13.28 5.93 27.07
N VAL A 35 12.12 5.29 27.17
CA VAL A 35 11.98 3.96 27.77
C VAL A 35 11.99 2.92 26.65
N ILE A 36 12.88 1.95 26.73
CA ILE A 36 13.01 0.87 25.76
C ILE A 36 12.46 -0.40 26.36
N TRP A 37 11.37 -0.89 25.79
CA TRP A 37 10.73 -2.14 26.17
C TRP A 37 11.12 -3.27 25.21
N ARG A 38 11.51 -4.41 25.78
CA ARG A 38 11.80 -5.65 25.04
C ARG A 38 11.08 -6.80 25.74
N PRO A 39 10.29 -7.63 25.03
CA PRO A 39 9.61 -8.76 25.65
C PRO A 39 10.59 -9.65 26.43
N GLY A 40 10.29 -9.90 27.70
CA GLY A 40 11.08 -10.77 28.58
C GLY A 40 12.39 -10.16 29.09
N GLN A 41 12.61 -8.85 28.93
CA GLN A 41 13.75 -8.14 29.51
C GLN A 41 13.29 -6.95 30.36
N PRO A 42 14.08 -6.52 31.35
CA PRO A 42 13.81 -5.28 32.07
C PRO A 42 13.84 -4.06 31.14
N ASP A 43 13.00 -3.08 31.46
CA ASP A 43 12.94 -1.82 30.72
C ASP A 43 14.23 -1.02 30.90
N ILE A 44 14.70 -0.43 29.80
CA ILE A 44 15.92 0.40 29.81
C ILE A 44 15.54 1.85 29.59
N LYS A 45 15.86 2.73 30.54
CA LYS A 45 15.69 4.17 30.40
C LYS A 45 16.98 4.83 29.89
N LYS A 46 16.89 5.58 28.78
CA LYS A 46 17.99 6.38 28.22
C LYS A 46 17.65 7.87 28.28
N ARG A 47 18.58 8.71 28.75
CA ARG A 47 18.47 10.19 28.76
C ARG A 47 18.64 10.81 27.37
N ALA A 48 17.95 10.28 26.37
CA ALA A 48 17.94 10.76 25.00
C ALA A 48 16.52 10.62 24.44
N GLY A 49 16.20 11.39 23.39
CA GLY A 49 14.88 11.33 22.77
C GLY A 49 14.57 9.96 22.18
N TYR A 50 13.31 9.52 22.29
CA TYR A 50 12.90 8.17 21.88
C TYR A 50 13.07 7.92 20.38
N VAL A 51 12.76 8.90 19.51
CA VAL A 51 12.92 8.78 18.05
C VAL A 51 14.39 8.59 17.69
N GLU A 52 15.27 9.45 18.17
CA GLU A 52 16.69 9.37 17.88
C GLU A 52 17.30 8.07 18.41
N THR A 53 16.90 7.66 19.61
CA THR A 53 17.32 6.39 20.22
C THR A 53 16.90 5.20 19.35
N ALA A 54 15.63 5.16 18.94
CA ALA A 54 15.07 4.11 18.11
C ALA A 54 15.74 4.04 16.74
N LEU A 55 15.90 5.18 16.06
CA LEU A 55 16.50 5.24 14.73
C LEU A 55 17.98 4.86 14.75
N LYS A 56 18.74 5.20 15.80
CA LYS A 56 20.13 4.76 15.97
C LYS A 56 20.25 3.26 16.21
N ASP A 57 19.43 2.71 17.11
CA ASP A 57 19.39 1.26 17.37
C ASP A 57 18.97 0.48 16.09
N MET A 58 18.02 1.03 15.33
CA MET A 58 17.56 0.48 14.06
C MET A 58 18.64 0.55 12.98
N LEU A 59 19.31 1.70 12.82
CA LEU A 59 20.42 1.86 11.86
C LEU A 59 21.50 0.82 12.12
N TYR A 60 21.86 0.59 13.39
CA TYR A 60 22.83 -0.45 13.74
C TYR A 60 22.34 -1.84 13.28
N SER A 61 21.08 -2.17 13.58
CA SER A 61 20.49 -3.47 13.24
C SER A 61 20.37 -3.67 11.71
N LEU A 62 19.91 -2.68 10.97
CA LEU A 62 19.67 -2.77 9.53
C LEU A 62 20.95 -2.70 8.70
N ARG A 63 21.91 -1.85 9.10
CA ARG A 63 23.13 -1.59 8.31
C ARG A 63 24.21 -2.64 8.53
N PHE A 64 24.40 -3.12 9.76
CA PHE A 64 25.49 -4.06 10.04
C PHE A 64 25.13 -5.52 9.74
N LEU A 65 23.83 -5.88 9.76
CA LEU A 65 23.40 -7.26 9.57
C LEU A 65 22.95 -7.57 8.14
N ASN A 66 23.07 -6.62 7.20
CA ASN A 66 22.64 -6.75 5.79
C ASN A 66 21.22 -7.34 5.67
N ILE A 67 20.30 -6.80 6.46
CA ILE A 67 18.97 -7.37 6.62
C ILE A 67 18.18 -7.21 5.32
N ARG A 68 17.53 -8.30 4.91
CA ARG A 68 16.58 -8.35 3.79
C ARG A 68 15.24 -8.86 4.30
N THR A 69 14.14 -8.42 3.70
CA THR A 69 12.80 -8.84 4.12
C THR A 69 11.89 -9.19 2.93
N GLN A 70 10.97 -10.13 3.13
CA GLN A 70 9.90 -10.38 2.17
C GLN A 70 8.89 -9.23 2.18
N LYS A 71 8.58 -8.67 3.36
CA LYS A 71 7.63 -7.57 3.51
C LYS A 71 8.17 -6.52 4.47
N LEU A 72 8.18 -5.26 4.04
CA LEU A 72 8.41 -4.10 4.90
C LEU A 72 7.07 -3.39 5.11
N ILE A 73 6.74 -3.09 6.36
CA ILE A 73 5.53 -2.35 6.72
C ILE A 73 5.98 -1.10 7.45
N ILE A 74 5.55 0.06 6.97
CA ILE A 74 5.77 1.34 7.62
C ILE A 74 4.40 1.94 7.90
N ASP A 75 4.08 2.09 9.17
CA ASP A 75 2.82 2.63 9.64
C ASP A 75 3.08 3.95 10.35
N LEU A 76 2.56 5.05 9.79
CA LEU A 76 2.61 6.37 10.38
C LEU A 76 1.27 6.65 11.06
N GLU A 77 1.25 6.59 12.39
CA GLU A 77 0.03 6.76 13.18
C GLU A 77 -0.53 8.18 13.03
N LYS A 78 -1.82 8.35 13.34
CA LYS A 78 -2.56 9.61 13.13
C LYS A 78 -1.96 10.79 13.90
N ASP A 79 -1.44 10.53 15.09
CA ASP A 79 -0.84 11.54 15.96
C ASP A 79 0.61 11.85 15.57
N ALA A 80 1.26 11.02 14.75
CA ALA A 80 2.67 11.15 14.41
C ALA A 80 2.98 12.48 13.69
N PRO A 81 4.13 13.11 14.01
CA PRO A 81 4.61 14.29 13.29
C PRO A 81 4.96 14.02 11.82
N LEU A 82 4.64 14.98 10.94
CA LEU A 82 4.84 14.87 9.48
C LEU A 82 6.27 14.52 9.06
N GLY A 83 7.27 15.02 9.80
CA GLY A 83 8.69 14.83 9.48
C GLY A 83 9.26 13.45 9.80
N TYR A 84 8.47 12.53 10.36
CA TYR A 84 9.00 11.24 10.83
C TYR A 84 9.41 10.31 9.70
N LEU A 85 8.70 10.30 8.57
CA LEU A 85 9.15 9.51 7.41
C LEU A 85 10.47 10.04 6.85
N HIS A 86 10.65 11.36 6.81
CA HIS A 86 11.91 11.96 6.36
C HIS A 86 13.07 11.58 7.31
N ARG A 87 12.85 11.67 8.63
CA ARG A 87 13.84 11.21 9.61
C ARG A 87 14.10 9.72 9.49
N LEU A 88 13.08 8.89 9.28
CA LEU A 88 13.28 7.45 9.06
C LEU A 88 14.18 7.20 7.85
N ALA A 89 13.96 7.94 6.76
CA ALA A 89 14.75 7.81 5.54
C ALA A 89 16.24 8.10 5.75
N GLU A 90 16.59 9.06 6.61
CA GLU A 90 17.99 9.40 6.94
C GLU A 90 18.75 8.24 7.63
N TYR A 91 18.03 7.36 8.34
CA TYR A 91 18.60 6.25 9.12
C TYR A 91 18.39 4.88 8.45
N PHE A 92 17.68 4.84 7.34
CA PHE A 92 17.51 3.63 6.56
C PHE A 92 18.79 3.33 5.75
N PRO A 93 19.16 2.05 5.57
CA PRO A 93 20.23 1.72 4.64
C PRO A 93 19.86 2.19 3.22
N LYS A 94 20.82 2.77 2.50
CA LYS A 94 20.70 2.99 1.05
C LYS A 94 20.63 1.63 0.37
N ARG A 95 19.65 1.41 -0.50
CA ARG A 95 19.42 0.14 -1.24
C ARG A 95 19.01 -1.01 -0.33
N PHE A 96 17.86 -0.87 0.30
CA PHE A 96 17.26 -1.92 1.12
C PHE A 96 16.53 -2.95 0.26
N PHE A 97 16.77 -4.23 0.56
CA PHE A 97 16.18 -5.34 -0.18
C PHE A 97 14.87 -5.78 0.51
N ALA A 98 13.76 -5.26 0.00
CA ALA A 98 12.41 -5.69 0.33
C ALA A 98 11.66 -6.13 -0.93
N VAL A 99 11.04 -7.32 -0.92
CA VAL A 99 10.21 -7.75 -2.06
C VAL A 99 8.90 -6.96 -2.11
N ARG A 100 8.36 -6.64 -0.94
CA ARG A 100 7.08 -5.94 -0.79
C ARG A 100 7.21 -4.81 0.20
N ILE A 101 6.56 -3.69 -0.08
CA ILE A 101 6.43 -2.57 0.86
C ILE A 101 4.98 -2.17 1.03
N ALA A 102 4.56 -1.94 2.28
CA ALA A 102 3.29 -1.36 2.64
C ALA A 102 3.55 -0.08 3.45
N ILE A 103 3.05 1.05 2.98
CA ILE A 103 3.18 2.34 3.65
C ILE A 103 1.79 2.86 3.98
N SER A 104 1.45 2.91 5.27
CA SER A 104 0.20 3.47 5.77
C SER A 104 0.45 4.88 6.31
N ILE A 105 -0.23 5.88 5.75
CA ILE A 105 -0.04 7.30 6.05
C ILE A 105 -1.36 7.97 6.46
N CYS A 106 -1.28 8.90 7.41
CA CYS A 106 -2.47 9.63 7.89
C CYS A 106 -2.58 11.07 7.40
N LYS A 107 -1.46 11.61 6.87
CA LYS A 107 -1.28 13.02 6.53
C LYS A 107 -0.47 13.12 5.24
N LYS A 108 -0.44 14.30 4.62
CA LYS A 108 0.42 14.59 3.47
C LYS A 108 1.88 14.39 3.88
N THR A 109 2.49 13.32 3.38
CA THR A 109 3.86 12.94 3.71
C THR A 109 4.63 12.54 2.46
N ASP A 110 5.94 12.42 2.61
CA ASP A 110 6.89 12.13 1.54
C ASP A 110 7.15 10.62 1.44
N CYS A 111 6.14 9.86 1.03
CA CYS A 111 6.29 8.44 0.75
C CYS A 111 7.32 8.12 -0.37
N PRO A 112 7.54 8.95 -1.42
CA PRO A 112 8.59 8.71 -2.42
C PRO A 112 9.97 8.50 -1.81
N LYS A 113 10.35 9.30 -0.80
CA LYS A 113 11.66 9.18 -0.13
C LYS A 113 11.93 7.81 0.50
N ILE A 114 10.89 7.13 0.96
CA ILE A 114 11.04 5.78 1.51
C ILE A 114 11.21 4.77 0.37
N LEU A 115 10.46 4.93 -0.72
CA LEU A 115 10.57 4.06 -1.89
C LEU A 115 11.93 4.19 -2.58
N GLU A 116 12.50 5.40 -2.65
CA GLU A 116 13.85 5.66 -3.19
C GLU A 116 14.95 4.85 -2.47
N LEU A 117 14.72 4.45 -1.22
CA LEU A 117 15.68 3.66 -0.44
C LEU A 117 15.62 2.18 -0.79
N MET A 118 14.57 1.71 -1.44
CA MET A 118 14.42 0.32 -1.84
C MET A 118 15.28 0.03 -3.07
N GLU A 119 15.75 -1.21 -3.18
CA GLU A 119 16.49 -1.68 -4.35
C GLU A 119 15.55 -1.82 -5.57
N PRO A 120 15.79 -1.09 -6.68
CA PRO A 120 15.05 -1.27 -7.92
C PRO A 120 15.19 -2.71 -8.45
N GLY A 121 14.11 -3.26 -9.00
CA GLY A 121 14.08 -4.63 -9.54
C GLY A 121 14.05 -5.74 -8.48
N PHE A 122 14.30 -5.42 -7.21
CA PHE A 122 14.03 -6.33 -6.09
C PHE A 122 12.67 -6.05 -5.44
N LEU A 123 12.23 -4.78 -5.45
CA LEU A 123 10.89 -4.39 -5.00
C LEU A 123 9.85 -4.75 -6.06
N GLU A 124 9.05 -5.78 -5.78
CA GLU A 124 8.04 -6.30 -6.70
C GLU A 124 6.64 -5.75 -6.43
N GLU A 125 6.29 -5.53 -5.15
CA GLU A 125 4.95 -5.11 -4.74
C GLU A 125 4.97 -3.83 -3.88
N ILE A 126 4.14 -2.86 -4.26
CA ILE A 126 3.97 -1.59 -3.56
C ILE A 126 2.52 -1.48 -3.09
N PHE A 127 2.32 -1.21 -1.80
CA PHE A 127 1.02 -0.87 -1.24
C PHE A 127 1.10 0.47 -0.52
N ILE A 128 0.25 1.42 -0.92
CA ILE A 128 0.16 2.73 -0.28
C ILE A 128 -1.26 2.91 0.24
N GLU A 129 -1.37 3.09 1.55
CA GLU A 129 -2.64 3.29 2.22
C GLU A 129 -2.68 4.69 2.84
N HIS A 130 -3.76 5.41 2.58
CA HIS A 130 -4.11 6.57 3.37
C HIS A 130 -5.17 6.16 4.42
N GLN A 131 -5.02 6.58 5.68
CA GLN A 131 -5.92 6.20 6.79
C GLN A 131 -7.07 7.19 7.02
N THR A 132 -7.12 8.31 6.29
CA THR A 132 -8.17 9.33 6.45
C THR A 132 -8.84 9.67 5.11
N ARG A 133 -10.12 10.06 5.17
CA ARG A 133 -10.93 10.42 3.98
C ARG A 133 -10.51 11.72 3.31
N VAL A 134 -9.70 12.55 3.99
CA VAL A 134 -9.25 13.85 3.51
C VAL A 134 -7.90 13.64 2.80
N CYS A 135 -7.93 13.06 1.61
CA CYS A 135 -6.72 12.89 0.81
C CYS A 135 -6.73 13.90 -0.34
N VAL A 136 -5.80 14.86 -0.29
CA VAL A 136 -5.45 15.74 -1.41
C VAL A 136 -3.96 15.61 -1.56
N SER A 137 -3.50 14.71 -2.43
CA SER A 137 -2.05 14.51 -2.51
C SER A 137 -1.52 14.15 -3.88
N ASN A 138 -0.74 15.11 -4.38
CA ASN A 138 0.08 15.11 -5.59
C ASN A 138 1.35 14.24 -5.44
N TRP A 139 1.39 13.25 -4.53
CA TRP A 139 2.55 12.37 -4.38
C TRP A 139 2.66 11.37 -5.53
N ALA A 140 1.54 11.09 -6.20
CA ALA A 140 1.47 10.11 -7.28
C ALA A 140 2.52 10.39 -8.37
N ASP A 141 2.62 11.64 -8.80
CA ASP A 141 3.48 12.03 -9.92
C ASP A 141 4.98 11.80 -9.61
N SER A 142 5.42 12.04 -8.38
CA SER A 142 6.82 11.80 -8.00
C SER A 142 7.15 10.32 -7.82
N ILE A 143 6.18 9.49 -7.43
CA ILE A 143 6.40 8.03 -7.34
C ILE A 143 6.55 7.42 -8.73
N TYR A 144 5.77 7.87 -9.71
CA TYR A 144 5.79 7.29 -11.06
C TYR A 144 7.14 7.43 -11.76
N GLU A 145 7.96 8.41 -11.36
CA GLU A 145 9.29 8.61 -11.92
C GLU A 145 10.38 7.72 -11.30
N LEU A 146 10.10 7.07 -10.19
CA LEU A 146 11.06 6.22 -9.50
C LEU A 146 11.34 4.93 -10.28
N GLU A 147 12.61 4.52 -10.34
CA GLU A 147 13.01 3.22 -10.90
C GLU A 147 12.36 2.05 -10.16
N GLN A 148 12.16 2.20 -8.84
CA GLN A 148 11.46 1.23 -8.01
C GLN A 148 10.00 1.05 -8.45
N TRP A 149 9.33 2.12 -8.88
CA TRP A 149 7.98 2.04 -9.44
C TRP A 149 7.98 1.40 -10.81
N LYS A 150 8.86 1.87 -11.71
CA LYS A 150 8.96 1.43 -13.10
C LYS A 150 9.29 -0.07 -13.24
N GLN A 151 9.97 -0.65 -12.25
CA GLN A 151 10.35 -2.06 -12.22
C GLN A 151 9.45 -2.94 -11.34
N ALA A 152 8.53 -2.35 -10.57
CA ALA A 152 7.55 -3.11 -9.79
C ALA A 152 6.61 -3.90 -10.71
N THR A 153 6.03 -4.96 -10.18
CA THR A 153 5.07 -5.81 -10.91
C THR A 153 3.65 -5.70 -10.36
N ARG A 154 3.50 -5.20 -9.12
CA ARG A 154 2.22 -4.97 -8.47
C ARG A 154 2.21 -3.64 -7.73
N ALA A 155 1.12 -2.88 -7.87
CA ALA A 155 0.89 -1.70 -7.06
C ALA A 155 -0.60 -1.55 -6.70
N ASP A 156 -0.87 -1.42 -5.40
CA ASP A 156 -2.22 -1.33 -4.85
C ASP A 156 -2.33 -0.05 -4.00
N THR A 157 -3.49 0.62 -4.04
CA THR A 157 -3.76 1.84 -3.26
C THR A 157 -5.05 1.71 -2.46
N SER A 158 -5.14 2.36 -1.29
CA SER A 158 -6.34 2.26 -0.45
C SER A 158 -7.53 3.09 -0.94
N ASP A 159 -8.70 2.75 -0.39
CA ASP A 159 -10.02 3.40 -0.45
C ASP A 159 -10.07 4.94 -0.51
N TYR A 160 -9.06 5.62 0.02
CA TYR A 160 -9.04 7.08 0.12
C TYR A 160 -8.10 7.75 -0.88
N ILE A 161 -7.34 6.97 -1.66
CA ILE A 161 -6.49 7.47 -2.73
C ILE A 161 -7.24 7.28 -4.03
N LYS A 162 -7.69 8.40 -4.61
CA LYS A 162 -8.41 8.41 -5.87
C LYS A 162 -7.55 9.02 -6.96
N LEU A 163 -7.43 8.32 -8.07
CA LEU A 163 -6.64 8.71 -9.23
C LEU A 163 -7.55 9.36 -10.29
N ASP A 164 -6.99 10.28 -11.05
CA ASP A 164 -7.60 10.66 -12.32
C ASP A 164 -7.41 9.53 -13.32
N CYS A 165 -8.36 9.31 -14.22
CA CYS A 165 -8.26 8.27 -15.26
C CYS A 165 -6.98 8.38 -16.11
N LYS A 166 -6.51 9.60 -16.38
CA LYS A 166 -5.24 9.85 -17.10
C LYS A 166 -4.01 9.31 -16.36
N GLN A 167 -4.07 9.17 -15.03
CA GLN A 167 -2.96 8.66 -14.22
C GLN A 167 -2.85 7.13 -14.29
N LEU A 168 -3.92 6.43 -14.71
CA LEU A 168 -3.91 4.97 -14.83
C LEU A 168 -2.83 4.45 -15.79
N ARG A 169 -2.44 5.27 -16.78
CA ARG A 169 -1.34 4.94 -17.70
C ARG A 169 -0.03 4.59 -17.00
N HIS A 170 0.21 5.13 -15.79
CA HIS A 170 1.39 4.86 -14.99
C HIS A 170 1.38 3.48 -14.33
N TYR A 171 0.28 2.71 -14.47
CA TYR A 171 0.11 1.36 -13.97
C TYR A 171 0.17 0.31 -15.08
N TYR A 172 0.20 0.70 -16.35
CA TYR A 172 0.11 -0.23 -17.48
C TYR A 172 1.33 -1.17 -17.59
N HIS A 173 2.49 -0.80 -17.04
CA HIS A 173 3.64 -1.72 -16.97
C HIS A 173 3.47 -2.83 -15.93
N LEU A 174 2.53 -2.68 -14.99
CA LEU A 174 2.30 -3.66 -13.92
C LEU A 174 1.56 -4.89 -14.44
N LYS A 175 1.81 -6.02 -13.77
CA LYS A 175 1.04 -7.25 -13.97
C LYS A 175 -0.28 -7.21 -13.22
N HIS A 176 -0.26 -6.60 -12.02
CA HIS A 176 -1.34 -6.54 -11.06
C HIS A 176 -1.51 -5.14 -10.50
N PHE A 177 -2.74 -4.64 -10.38
CA PHE A 177 -2.98 -3.41 -9.62
C PHE A 177 -4.41 -3.27 -9.10
N GLU A 178 -4.55 -2.51 -8.02
CA GLU A 178 -5.82 -2.15 -7.41
C GLU A 178 -5.88 -0.64 -7.15
N VAL A 179 -6.83 0.05 -7.79
CA VAL A 179 -6.94 1.51 -7.77
C VAL A 179 -8.38 2.00 -7.73
N ILE A 180 -8.54 3.27 -7.39
CA ILE A 180 -9.83 3.96 -7.35
C ILE A 180 -9.76 5.14 -8.29
N LEU A 181 -10.76 5.31 -9.15
CA LEU A 181 -10.83 6.44 -10.07
C LEU A 181 -11.84 7.48 -9.59
N ASN A 182 -11.48 8.77 -9.66
CA ASN A 182 -12.38 9.89 -9.41
C ASN A 182 -13.40 10.06 -10.54
N ASP A 183 -12.89 10.03 -11.77
CA ASP A 183 -13.66 10.28 -12.98
C ASP A 183 -13.54 9.04 -13.87
N PHE A 184 -14.68 8.44 -14.22
CA PHE A 184 -14.74 7.25 -15.05
C PHE A 184 -15.97 7.30 -15.95
N THR A 185 -15.75 7.32 -17.26
CA THR A 185 -16.82 7.22 -18.26
C THR A 185 -16.84 5.86 -18.93
N MET A 186 -17.95 5.52 -19.58
CA MET A 186 -18.11 4.26 -20.31
C MET A 186 -17.15 4.15 -21.49
N GLU A 187 -16.86 5.25 -22.18
CA GLU A 187 -15.90 5.30 -23.27
C GLU A 187 -14.48 5.02 -22.77
N GLN A 188 -14.11 5.61 -21.63
CA GLN A 188 -12.84 5.34 -20.97
C GLN A 188 -12.73 3.87 -20.55
N ALA A 189 -13.83 3.31 -20.06
CA ALA A 189 -13.92 1.91 -19.67
C ALA A 189 -13.52 0.97 -20.83
N VAL A 190 -14.04 1.23 -22.04
CA VAL A 190 -13.73 0.45 -23.26
C VAL A 190 -12.25 0.60 -23.64
N ILE A 191 -11.75 1.84 -23.64
CA ILE A 191 -10.35 2.14 -23.97
C ILE A 191 -9.39 1.44 -22.99
N ILE A 192 -9.68 1.49 -21.68
CA ILE A 192 -8.86 0.86 -20.63
C ILE A 192 -8.84 -0.65 -20.83
N ARG A 193 -10.01 -1.28 -21.04
CA ARG A 193 -10.11 -2.72 -21.30
C ARG A 193 -9.26 -3.13 -22.49
N ASP A 194 -9.42 -2.45 -23.64
CA ASP A 194 -8.73 -2.81 -24.88
C ASP A 194 -7.22 -2.57 -24.77
N THR A 195 -6.83 -1.50 -24.08
CA THR A 195 -5.42 -1.20 -23.80
C THR A 195 -4.82 -2.30 -22.94
N LEU A 196 -5.39 -2.60 -21.78
CA LEU A 196 -4.87 -3.63 -20.85
C LEU A 196 -4.85 -5.02 -21.48
N ALA A 197 -5.87 -5.36 -22.27
CA ALA A 197 -5.94 -6.61 -23.03
C ALA A 197 -4.76 -6.80 -23.98
N SER A 198 -4.33 -5.71 -24.63
CA SER A 198 -3.21 -5.74 -25.59
C SER A 198 -1.84 -5.88 -24.92
N LEU A 199 -1.73 -5.61 -23.61
CA LEU A 199 -0.46 -5.64 -22.90
C LEU A 199 -0.04 -7.09 -22.61
N PRO A 200 1.18 -7.51 -23.00
CA PRO A 200 1.62 -8.88 -22.83
C PRO A 200 1.77 -9.28 -21.36
N GLN A 201 2.29 -8.36 -20.54
CA GLN A 201 2.56 -8.56 -19.11
C GLN A 201 1.33 -8.50 -18.21
N PHE A 202 0.24 -7.89 -18.66
CA PHE A 202 -0.96 -7.70 -17.84
C PHE A 202 -1.57 -9.06 -17.44
N GLU A 203 -1.85 -9.23 -16.15
CA GLU A 203 -2.46 -10.44 -15.60
C GLU A 203 -3.84 -10.12 -15.02
N THR A 204 -3.94 -9.24 -14.02
CA THR A 204 -5.25 -8.82 -13.48
C THR A 204 -5.25 -7.38 -12.94
N CYS A 205 -6.42 -6.76 -12.81
CA CYS A 205 -6.58 -5.55 -12.00
C CYS A 205 -7.97 -5.43 -11.36
N GLN A 206 -8.06 -4.51 -10.41
CA GLN A 206 -9.31 -4.06 -9.79
C GLN A 206 -9.38 -2.53 -9.82
N ILE A 207 -10.46 -2.00 -10.38
CA ILE A 207 -10.71 -0.56 -10.53
C ILE A 207 -12.01 -0.25 -9.81
N PHE A 208 -11.95 0.50 -8.72
CA PHE A 208 -13.14 0.97 -8.02
C PHE A 208 -13.58 2.34 -8.54
N VAL A 209 -14.87 2.50 -8.75
CA VAL A 209 -15.44 3.74 -9.28
C VAL A 209 -16.59 4.18 -8.38
N PRO A 210 -16.38 5.15 -7.48
CA PRO A 210 -17.42 5.66 -6.59
C PRO A 210 -18.60 6.23 -7.40
N GLY A 211 -19.82 5.78 -7.10
CA GLY A 211 -21.04 6.31 -7.73
C GLY A 211 -21.40 5.72 -9.11
N LEU A 212 -20.64 4.74 -9.61
CA LEU A 212 -20.96 4.07 -10.87
C LEU A 212 -22.24 3.22 -10.75
N ASN A 213 -23.21 3.40 -11.64
CA ASN A 213 -24.40 2.57 -11.70
C ASN A 213 -24.12 1.30 -12.54
N ALA A 214 -24.20 0.12 -11.91
CA ALA A 214 -23.96 -1.19 -12.55
C ALA A 214 -24.83 -1.43 -13.78
N SER A 215 -26.05 -0.92 -13.73
CA SER A 215 -27.11 -1.17 -14.72
C SER A 215 -26.67 -0.75 -16.12
N SER A 216 -25.89 0.32 -16.22
CA SER A 216 -25.39 0.84 -17.50
C SER A 216 -24.22 0.03 -18.08
N LEU A 217 -23.41 -0.60 -17.22
CA LEU A 217 -22.28 -1.45 -17.64
C LEU A 217 -22.74 -2.81 -18.16
N LYS A 218 -23.80 -3.37 -17.56
CA LYS A 218 -24.36 -4.69 -17.91
C LYS A 218 -24.72 -4.77 -19.39
N THR A 219 -25.35 -3.73 -19.92
CA THR A 219 -25.82 -3.67 -21.32
C THR A 219 -24.69 -3.60 -22.34
N VAL A 220 -23.55 -3.00 -21.99
CA VAL A 220 -22.43 -2.78 -22.92
C VAL A 220 -21.46 -3.95 -22.93
N TRP A 221 -21.33 -4.67 -21.81
CA TRP A 221 -20.22 -5.62 -21.59
C TRP A 221 -20.61 -7.07 -21.23
N ALA A 222 -21.90 -7.41 -21.20
CA ALA A 222 -22.38 -8.77 -20.93
C ALA A 222 -21.77 -9.38 -19.65
N LEU A 223 -21.89 -8.65 -18.54
CA LEU A 223 -21.24 -8.97 -17.27
C LEU A 223 -21.96 -10.07 -16.49
N GLU A 224 -21.20 -10.98 -15.87
CA GLU A 224 -21.72 -11.97 -14.92
C GLU A 224 -21.70 -11.43 -13.48
N GLU A 225 -22.85 -11.41 -12.81
CA GLU A 225 -22.98 -11.03 -11.40
C GLU A 225 -22.40 -12.11 -10.46
N HIS A 226 -21.70 -11.69 -9.40
CA HIS A 226 -21.28 -12.57 -8.32
C HIS A 226 -21.59 -11.89 -6.98
N SER A 227 -22.22 -12.62 -6.06
CA SER A 227 -22.56 -12.12 -4.73
C SER A 227 -21.31 -11.97 -3.86
N GLY A 228 -21.16 -10.81 -3.22
CA GLY A 228 -20.05 -10.49 -2.31
C GLY A 228 -20.21 -9.11 -1.67
N THR A 229 -19.59 -8.89 -0.51
CA THR A 229 -19.67 -7.66 0.28
C THR A 229 -18.59 -6.65 -0.12
N TYR A 230 -18.64 -6.04 -1.31
CA TYR A 230 -17.71 -4.96 -1.68
C TYR A 230 -18.37 -3.87 -2.56
N ARG A 231 -17.75 -2.68 -2.62
CA ARG A 231 -18.19 -1.50 -3.38
C ARG A 231 -18.07 -1.71 -4.90
N ASN A 232 -18.78 -0.88 -5.68
CA ASN A 232 -18.76 -0.83 -7.15
C ASN A 232 -17.34 -0.91 -7.73
N ALA A 233 -16.93 -2.13 -8.06
CA ALA A 233 -15.60 -2.47 -8.58
C ALA A 233 -15.73 -2.98 -10.01
N ILE A 234 -14.64 -2.85 -10.76
CA ILE A 234 -14.43 -3.45 -12.06
C ILE A 234 -13.19 -4.32 -11.93
N SER A 235 -13.36 -5.64 -11.98
CA SER A 235 -12.20 -6.53 -12.14
C SER A 235 -11.83 -6.65 -13.62
N LEU A 236 -10.57 -6.91 -13.95
CA LEU A 236 -10.18 -7.35 -15.29
C LEU A 236 -9.17 -8.46 -15.10
N CYS A 237 -9.36 -9.59 -15.76
CA CYS A 237 -8.47 -10.74 -15.64
C CYS A 237 -8.13 -11.28 -17.04
N LYS A 238 -6.86 -11.60 -17.25
CA LYS A 238 -6.41 -12.39 -18.41
C LYS A 238 -6.59 -13.86 -18.07
N ALA A 239 -7.22 -14.63 -18.96
CA ALA A 239 -7.69 -16.00 -18.72
C ALA A 239 -6.63 -17.04 -18.27
N ALA A 240 -5.34 -16.67 -18.18
CA ALA A 240 -4.24 -17.52 -17.76
C ALA A 240 -3.64 -17.16 -16.39
N SER A 241 -4.21 -16.22 -15.62
CA SER A 241 -3.65 -15.84 -14.31
C SER A 241 -3.73 -17.01 -13.30
N ARG A 242 -2.60 -17.33 -12.65
CA ARG A 242 -2.45 -18.43 -11.69
C ARG A 242 -2.41 -17.97 -10.22
N ASP A 243 -2.80 -16.74 -9.90
CA ASP A 243 -2.89 -16.30 -8.50
C ASP A 243 -4.11 -16.97 -7.86
N SER A 244 -3.86 -17.83 -6.85
CA SER A 244 -4.89 -18.64 -6.17
C SER A 244 -5.98 -17.79 -5.50
N ARG A 245 -5.73 -16.50 -5.25
CA ARG A 245 -6.77 -15.57 -4.76
C ARG A 245 -7.78 -15.21 -5.85
N TYR A 246 -7.39 -15.29 -7.12
CA TYR A 246 -8.19 -14.88 -8.29
C TYR A 246 -8.51 -16.06 -9.23
N GLU A 247 -8.20 -17.30 -8.84
CA GLU A 247 -8.54 -18.51 -9.61
C GLU A 247 -10.05 -18.65 -9.82
N HIS A 248 -10.87 -18.25 -8.83
CA HIS A 248 -12.33 -18.19 -8.94
C HIS A 248 -12.83 -17.04 -9.85
N LEU A 249 -11.94 -16.13 -10.27
CA LEU A 249 -12.18 -14.97 -11.13
C LEU A 249 -11.75 -15.21 -12.59
N CYS A 250 -11.08 -16.32 -12.90
CA CYS A 250 -10.49 -16.58 -14.21
C CYS A 250 -11.02 -17.90 -14.80
N ARG A 251 -12.09 -17.84 -15.62
CA ARG A 251 -12.48 -18.97 -16.49
C ARG A 251 -12.36 -18.57 -17.97
N PRO A 252 -11.80 -19.45 -18.83
CA PRO A 252 -11.65 -19.19 -20.26
C PRO A 252 -12.95 -19.41 -21.07
N PRO A 253 -13.07 -18.90 -22.31
CA PRO A 253 -12.07 -18.17 -23.09
C PRO A 253 -12.59 -16.80 -23.55
N LEU A 254 -12.04 -15.72 -22.98
CA LEU A 254 -11.90 -14.36 -23.52
C LEU A 254 -11.42 -13.49 -22.34
N LEU A 255 -10.95 -12.27 -22.58
CA LEU A 255 -10.80 -11.26 -21.52
C LEU A 255 -12.20 -10.97 -20.95
N GLN A 256 -12.64 -11.82 -20.04
CA GLN A 256 -13.91 -11.75 -19.38
C GLN A 256 -13.61 -11.82 -17.91
N ILE A 257 -13.81 -10.68 -17.24
CA ILE A 257 -14.73 -10.57 -16.12
C ILE A 257 -14.56 -9.15 -15.59
N LEU A 258 -15.36 -8.20 -16.10
CA LEU A 258 -15.66 -6.99 -15.34
C LEU A 258 -16.70 -7.37 -14.29
N ARG A 259 -16.21 -7.86 -13.15
CA ARG A 259 -17.09 -8.18 -12.02
C ARG A 259 -17.50 -6.89 -11.36
N PHE A 260 -18.78 -6.53 -11.52
CA PHE A 260 -19.42 -5.49 -10.73
C PHE A 260 -19.82 -6.08 -9.39
N VAL A 261 -19.29 -5.53 -8.30
CA VAL A 261 -19.71 -5.89 -6.93
C VAL A 261 -20.51 -4.73 -6.38
N GLU A 262 -21.79 -4.96 -6.15
CA GLU A 262 -22.75 -3.95 -5.68
C GLU A 262 -22.95 -4.14 -4.17
N GLY A 263 -22.65 -3.12 -3.36
CA GLY A 263 -22.72 -3.19 -1.91
C GLY A 263 -23.84 -2.33 -1.34
N ASN A 264 -24.71 -2.92 -0.52
CA ASN A 264 -25.70 -2.20 0.27
C ASN A 264 -25.02 -1.31 1.32
N THR A 265 -25.35 -0.02 1.32
CA THR A 265 -25.07 0.87 2.45
C THR A 265 -25.94 0.46 3.64
N SER A 266 -25.39 -0.30 4.57
CA SER A 266 -25.80 -0.13 5.97
C SER A 266 -24.89 0.95 6.54
N ALA A 267 -25.51 2.04 6.98
CA ALA A 267 -24.84 3.09 7.74
C ALA A 267 -24.07 2.47 8.91
N PRO A 268 -22.90 3.00 9.31
CA PRO A 268 -22.37 2.67 10.62
C PRO A 268 -23.41 3.17 11.63
N SER A 269 -24.01 2.23 12.35
CA SER A 269 -24.79 2.52 13.55
C SER A 269 -23.97 3.46 14.42
N GLU A 270 -24.60 4.57 14.77
CA GLU A 270 -24.22 5.42 15.87
C GLU A 270 -23.86 4.52 17.06
N TYR A 271 -22.60 4.56 17.49
CA TYR A 271 -22.27 4.18 18.85
C TYR A 271 -22.70 5.35 19.71
N THR A 272 -23.94 5.29 20.17
CA THR A 272 -24.36 5.94 21.40
C THR A 272 -23.80 5.16 22.59
N ASP A 273 -23.33 5.96 23.55
CA ASP A 273 -22.83 5.68 24.91
C ASP A 273 -21.37 5.22 25.06
#